data_AF-S8GZG9-F1
#
_entry.id   AF-S8GZG9-F1
#
_cell.length_a   1.000
_cell.length_b   1.000
_cell.length_c   1.000
_cell.angle_alpha   90.00
_cell.angle_beta   90.00
_cell.angle_gamma   90.00
#
_symmetry.space_group_name_H-M   'P 1'
#
loop_
_entity.id
_entity.type
_entity.pdbx_description
1 polymer ?
#
loop_
_entity_poly.entity_id
_entity_poly.type
_entity_poly.pdbx_seq_one_letter_code
_entity_poly.pdbx_strand_id
1 'polypeptide(L)'
;MKRYISIVLLSIPLLLVSCDKNDNFGYPSKITFGKEGGTKICTGTDSFYSIEVANYNGDGAEDSEESMDSLKVTYNWLTVKCKKLVGAKLEMTAIPNHTGKKRTLYVRGMVDNDCAEIKVIQH
;
A
#
# COMPACT_ATOMS: atom_id res chain seq x y z
N MET A 1 -30.84 -52.94 -27.68
CA MET A 1 -30.60 -51.62 -28.32
C MET A 1 -31.69 -50.69 -27.80
N LYS A 2 -31.47 -49.52 -27.18
CA LYS A 2 -30.42 -48.49 -27.26
C LYS A 2 -30.11 -47.96 -25.84
N ARG A 3 -28.84 -47.68 -25.56
CA ARG A 3 -28.38 -46.96 -24.36
C ARG A 3 -28.23 -45.50 -24.73
N TYR A 4 -28.88 -44.60 -23.99
CA TYR A 4 -28.71 -43.16 -24.14
C TYR A 4 -27.72 -42.70 -23.06
N ILE A 5 -26.49 -42.41 -23.46
CA ILE A 5 -25.47 -41.81 -22.60
C ILE A 5 -25.59 -40.30 -22.79
N SER A 6 -26.22 -39.62 -21.83
CA SER A 6 -26.24 -38.15 -21.80
C SER A 6 -24.90 -37.66 -21.25
N ILE A 7 -24.04 -37.15 -22.14
CA ILE A 7 -22.81 -36.46 -21.78
C ILE A 7 -23.19 -35.09 -21.22
N VAL A 8 -23.14 -34.95 -19.89
CA VAL A 8 -23.27 -33.63 -19.24
C VAL A 8 -21.92 -32.93 -19.37
N LEU A 9 -21.81 -32.05 -20.37
CA LEU A 9 -20.70 -31.11 -20.51
C LEU A 9 -20.76 -30.09 -19.38
N LEU A 10 -20.02 -30.36 -18.29
CA LEU A 10 -19.80 -29.43 -17.19
C LEU A 10 -18.86 -28.32 -17.68
N SER A 11 -19.42 -27.32 -18.35
CA SER A 11 -18.71 -26.09 -18.71
C SER A 11 -18.52 -25.27 -17.45
N ILE A 12 -17.38 -25.46 -16.78
CA ILE A 12 -16.93 -24.58 -15.70
C ILE A 12 -16.66 -23.21 -16.35
N PRO A 13 -17.39 -22.14 -16.01
CA PRO A 13 -16.97 -20.82 -16.42
C PRO A 13 -15.66 -20.54 -15.67
N LEU A 14 -14.54 -20.49 -16.40
CA LEU A 14 -13.34 -19.84 -15.90
C LEU A 14 -13.73 -18.40 -15.59
N LEU A 15 -13.93 -18.10 -14.31
CA LEU A 15 -14.03 -16.73 -13.81
C LEU A 15 -12.64 -16.13 -14.00
N LEU A 16 -12.39 -15.60 -15.21
CA LEU A 16 -11.34 -14.61 -15.42
C LEU A 16 -11.79 -13.35 -14.68
N VAL A 17 -11.62 -13.36 -13.36
CA VAL A 17 -11.61 -12.12 -12.59
C VAL A 17 -10.35 -11.42 -13.06
N SER A 18 -10.49 -10.47 -13.99
CA SER A 18 -9.44 -9.48 -14.14
C SER A 18 -9.36 -8.79 -12.79
N CYS A 19 -8.31 -9.04 -12.02
CA CYS A 19 -7.95 -8.13 -10.93
C CYS A 19 -7.75 -6.78 -11.60
N ASP A 20 -8.74 -5.91 -11.49
CA ASP A 20 -8.64 -4.55 -11.95
C ASP A 20 -7.38 -3.96 -11.33
N LYS A 21 -6.50 -3.40 -12.16
CA LYS A 21 -5.34 -2.60 -11.73
C LYS A 21 -5.75 -1.35 -10.93
N ASN A 22 -7.04 -1.18 -10.68
CA ASN A 22 -7.66 -0.02 -10.06
C ASN A 22 -7.74 -0.12 -8.52
N ASP A 23 -7.34 -1.23 -7.90
CA ASP A 23 -7.31 -1.40 -6.44
C ASP A 23 -5.97 -0.95 -5.84
N ASN A 24 -5.55 0.30 -6.12
CA ASN A 24 -4.38 0.93 -5.49
C ASN A 24 -3.09 0.08 -5.55
N PHE A 25 -2.88 -0.64 -6.66
CA PHE A 25 -1.75 -1.57 -6.84
C PHE A 25 -1.66 -2.62 -5.71
N GLY A 26 -2.81 -3.11 -5.23
CA GLY A 26 -2.94 -4.07 -4.15
C GLY A 26 -2.65 -3.53 -2.75
N TYR A 27 -2.27 -2.26 -2.62
CA TYR A 27 -1.99 -1.64 -1.33
C TYR A 27 -3.27 -1.23 -0.61
N PRO A 28 -3.34 -1.33 0.72
CA PRO A 28 -4.50 -0.86 1.47
C PRO A 28 -4.66 0.65 1.31
N SER A 29 -5.86 1.13 1.03
CA SER A 29 -6.15 2.57 0.97
C SER A 29 -6.03 3.29 2.32
N LYS A 30 -6.00 2.56 3.43
CA LYS A 30 -5.93 3.11 4.79
C LYS A 30 -5.17 2.22 5.77
N ILE A 31 -4.33 2.83 6.59
CA ILE A 31 -3.69 2.22 7.76
C ILE A 31 -3.98 3.05 9.00
N THR A 32 -4.23 2.38 10.13
CA THR A 32 -4.49 3.04 11.42
C THR A 32 -3.53 2.54 12.49
N PHE A 33 -2.89 3.46 13.21
CA PHE A 33 -2.06 3.20 14.38
C PHE A 33 -2.80 3.61 15.66
N GLY A 34 -2.54 2.89 16.75
CA GLY A 34 -2.94 3.35 18.08
C GLY A 34 -2.05 4.46 18.59
N LYS A 35 -2.41 5.01 19.75
CA LYS A 35 -1.68 6.12 20.41
C LYS A 35 -0.24 5.75 20.75
N GLU A 36 0.04 4.47 20.94
CA GLU A 36 1.36 3.90 21.20
C GLU A 36 2.28 3.94 19.98
N GLY A 37 1.73 4.09 18.77
CA GLY A 37 2.50 4.03 17.54
C GLY A 37 2.96 2.60 17.23
N GLY A 38 4.22 2.46 16.84
CA GLY A 38 4.84 1.17 16.50
C GLY A 38 4.99 0.96 15.00
N THR A 39 5.33 -0.28 14.61
CA THR A 39 5.59 -0.65 13.21
C THR A 39 4.48 -1.50 12.65
N LYS A 40 4.05 -1.17 11.43
CA LYS A 40 3.14 -1.99 10.62
C LYS A 40 3.77 -2.27 9.27
N ILE A 41 3.50 -3.47 8.77
CA ILE A 41 3.87 -3.89 7.43
C ILE A 41 2.60 -3.95 6.60
N CYS A 42 2.65 -3.42 5.39
CA CYS A 42 1.63 -3.67 4.38
C CYS A 42 2.28 -4.10 3.07
N THR A 43 1.48 -4.70 2.21
CA THR A 43 1.92 -5.20 0.91
C THR A 43 0.99 -4.73 -0.19
N GLY A 44 1.51 -4.65 -1.40
CA GLY A 44 0.76 -4.48 -2.65
C GLY A 44 1.13 -5.56 -3.66
N THR A 45 0.78 -5.35 -4.92
CA THR A 45 1.15 -6.19 -6.06
C THR A 45 2.39 -5.69 -6.78
N ASP A 46 2.58 -4.36 -6.81
CA ASP A 46 3.63 -3.71 -7.59
C ASP A 46 4.56 -2.91 -6.69
N SER A 47 5.85 -2.84 -7.05
CA SER A 47 6.86 -2.16 -6.22
C SER A 47 6.97 -0.69 -6.57
N PHE A 48 7.19 0.16 -5.57
CA PHE A 48 7.40 1.59 -5.80
C PHE A 48 8.81 1.90 -6.30
N TYR A 49 8.90 2.85 -7.25
CA TYR A 49 10.17 3.44 -7.66
C TYR A 49 10.47 4.77 -6.96
N SER A 50 9.46 5.40 -6.35
CA SER A 50 9.56 6.61 -5.54
C SER A 50 8.45 6.61 -4.48
N ILE A 51 8.73 7.19 -3.32
CA ILE A 51 7.74 7.37 -2.25
C ILE A 51 7.79 8.79 -1.69
N GLU A 52 6.64 9.30 -1.28
CA GLU A 52 6.47 10.58 -0.61
C GLU A 52 5.59 10.39 0.63
N VAL A 53 5.84 11.19 1.68
CA VAL A 53 4.92 11.35 2.80
C VAL A 53 4.53 12.82 2.90
N ALA A 54 3.23 13.09 2.82
CA ALA A 54 2.69 14.45 2.83
C ALA A 54 1.48 14.62 3.76
N ASN A 55 1.27 15.85 4.20
CA ASN A 55 0.01 16.27 4.79
C ASN A 55 -1.00 16.68 3.68
N TYR A 56 -2.28 16.84 4.03
CA TYR A 56 -3.33 17.24 3.06
C TYR A 56 -3.15 18.67 2.51
N ASN A 57 -2.36 19.49 3.18
CA ASN A 57 -2.06 20.86 2.74
C ASN A 57 -0.94 20.91 1.70
N GLY A 58 -0.36 19.76 1.33
CA GLY A 58 0.76 19.69 0.38
C GLY A 58 2.12 19.96 1.01
N ASP A 59 2.20 20.12 2.33
CA ASP A 59 3.50 20.15 3.02
C ASP A 59 3.98 18.69 3.19
N GLY A 60 5.02 18.35 2.43
CA GLY A 60 5.66 17.04 2.40
C GLY A 60 6.99 17.00 3.14
N ALA A 61 7.62 15.82 3.14
CA ALA A 61 8.91 15.59 3.77
C ALA A 61 10.06 16.41 3.14
N GLU A 62 10.85 17.09 3.97
CA GLU A 62 12.15 17.68 3.60
C GLU A 62 13.29 16.64 3.67
N ASP A 63 13.13 15.58 4.48
CA ASP A 63 14.14 14.53 4.71
C ASP A 63 13.75 13.21 4.04
N SER A 64 14.36 12.96 2.88
CA SER A 64 14.31 11.69 2.17
C SER A 64 15.71 11.08 2.08
N GLU A 65 15.81 9.79 2.37
CA GLU A 65 17.02 9.00 2.16
C GLU A 65 16.71 7.98 1.07
N GLU A 66 17.31 8.18 -0.10
CA GLU A 66 17.27 7.22 -1.21
C GLU A 66 18.63 6.52 -1.32
N SER A 67 18.60 5.19 -1.36
CA SER A 67 19.74 4.38 -1.78
C SER A 67 19.38 3.64 -3.07
N MET A 68 20.38 3.03 -3.72
CA MET A 68 20.16 2.27 -4.96
C MET A 68 19.03 1.23 -4.85
N ASP A 69 18.88 0.61 -3.67
CA ASP A 69 17.95 -0.51 -3.46
C ASP A 69 16.82 -0.22 -2.46
N SER A 70 16.83 0.94 -1.79
CA SER A 70 15.88 1.24 -0.72
C SER A 70 15.41 2.68 -0.72
N LEU A 71 14.12 2.85 -0.45
CA LEU A 71 13.50 4.15 -0.22
C LEU A 71 13.17 4.27 1.27
N LYS A 72 13.54 5.39 1.87
CA LYS A 72 13.16 5.75 3.24
C LYS A 72 12.77 7.22 3.28
N VAL A 73 11.56 7.49 3.75
CA VAL A 73 11.06 8.85 3.93
C VAL A 73 10.53 8.99 5.34
N THR A 74 10.94 10.06 6.03
CA THR A 74 10.40 10.40 7.34
C THR A 74 9.77 11.76 7.28
N TYR A 75 8.51 11.84 7.70
CA TYR A 75 7.84 13.11 7.85
C TYR A 75 7.07 13.16 9.15
N ASN A 76 7.40 14.14 9.98
CA ASN A 76 6.77 14.40 11.26
C ASN A 76 6.79 13.14 12.16
N TRP A 77 5.68 12.40 12.21
CA TRP A 77 5.50 11.26 13.12
C TRP A 77 5.56 9.89 12.42
N LEU A 78 5.77 9.85 11.11
CA LEU A 78 5.73 8.64 10.30
C LEU A 78 7.03 8.46 9.50
N THR A 79 7.65 7.30 9.65
CA THR A 79 8.71 6.82 8.78
C THR A 79 8.18 5.69 7.90
N VAL A 80 8.46 5.75 6.60
CA VAL A 80 8.12 4.71 5.62
C VAL A 80 9.40 4.19 4.99
N LYS A 81 9.50 2.86 4.87
CA LYS A 81 10.62 2.18 4.22
C LYS A 81 10.11 1.11 3.25
N CYS A 82 10.74 1.01 2.09
CA CYS A 82 10.56 -0.12 1.18
C CYS A 82 11.83 -0.39 0.38
N LYS A 83 11.89 -1.57 -0.24
CA LYS A 83 12.89 -1.86 -1.27
C LYS A 83 12.41 -1.27 -2.60
N LYS A 84 13.33 -0.71 -3.37
CA LYS A 84 13.04 -0.12 -4.68
C LYS A 84 12.90 -1.23 -5.70
N LEU A 85 11.83 -1.21 -6.50
CA LEU A 85 11.58 -2.13 -7.63
C LEU A 85 11.58 -3.64 -7.29
N VAL A 86 11.68 -4.01 -6.01
CA VAL A 86 11.78 -5.41 -5.55
C VAL A 86 10.95 -5.61 -4.31
N GLY A 87 9.87 -6.37 -4.44
CA GLY A 87 8.96 -6.68 -3.34
C GLY A 87 8.04 -5.51 -3.03
N ALA A 88 6.75 -5.73 -3.22
CA ALA A 88 5.71 -4.74 -2.93
C ALA A 88 5.41 -4.67 -1.43
N LYS A 89 6.43 -4.46 -0.58
CA LYS A 89 6.31 -4.42 0.89
C LYS A 89 6.72 -3.06 1.43
N LEU A 90 5.84 -2.46 2.22
CA LEU A 90 6.07 -1.22 2.94
C LEU A 90 6.12 -1.48 4.43
N GLU A 91 7.16 -0.98 5.08
CA GLU A 91 7.26 -0.89 6.53
C GLU A 91 6.99 0.55 6.95
N MET A 92 6.01 0.73 7.82
CA MET A 92 5.59 2.03 8.34
C MET A 92 5.76 2.05 9.85
N THR A 93 6.53 3.01 10.35
CA THR A 93 6.75 3.20 11.78
C THR A 93 6.19 4.54 12.22
N ALA A 94 5.21 4.51 13.13
CA ALA A 94 4.64 5.70 13.75
C ALA A 94 5.25 5.90 15.14
N ILE A 95 5.71 7.11 15.45
CA ILE A 95 6.06 7.46 16.84
C ILE A 95 4.79 7.56 17.69
N PRO A 96 4.84 7.38 19.02
CA PRO A 96 3.68 7.57 19.89
C PRO A 96 3.02 8.94 19.72
N ASN A 97 1.70 8.99 19.92
CA ASN A 97 0.90 10.22 19.92
C ASN A 97 0.43 10.55 21.35
N HIS A 98 1.10 11.50 21.98
CA HIS A 98 0.76 11.95 23.33
C HIS A 98 -0.19 13.15 23.35
N THR A 99 -0.60 13.66 22.19
CA THR A 99 -1.41 14.89 22.09
C THR A 99 -2.90 14.66 22.40
N GLY A 100 -3.36 13.41 22.37
CA GLY A 100 -4.79 13.07 22.46
C GLY A 100 -5.63 13.50 21.26
N LYS A 101 -5.00 14.05 20.21
CA LYS A 101 -5.65 14.45 18.96
C LYS A 101 -5.25 13.51 17.84
N LYS A 102 -6.24 13.11 17.04
CA LYS A 102 -6.02 12.36 15.81
C LYS A 102 -5.14 13.15 14.84
N ARG A 103 -4.16 12.49 14.24
CA ARG A 103 -3.31 13.04 13.17
C ARG A 103 -3.37 12.15 11.92
N THR A 104 -3.13 12.74 10.75
CA THR A 104 -3.26 12.05 9.46
C THR A 104 -2.15 12.51 8.52
N LEU A 105 -1.54 11.54 7.85
CA LEU A 105 -0.59 11.72 6.75
C LEU A 105 -0.99 10.80 5.60
N TYR A 106 -0.42 11.06 4.43
CA TYR A 106 -0.64 10.28 3.22
C TYR A 106 0.70 9.78 2.73
N VAL A 107 0.76 8.47 2.43
CA VAL A 107 1.92 7.85 1.79
C VAL A 107 1.56 7.68 0.32
N ARG A 108 2.36 8.26 -0.56
CA ARG A 108 2.20 8.16 -2.01
C ARG A 108 3.37 7.39 -2.59
N GLY A 109 3.06 6.38 -3.40
CA GLY A 109 4.07 5.53 -4.04
C GLY A 109 3.85 5.50 -5.54
N MET A 110 4.87 5.82 -6.31
CA MET A 110 4.77 5.81 -7.77
C MET A 110 4.98 4.39 -8.31
N VAL A 111 4.05 3.94 -9.16
CA VAL A 111 4.09 2.68 -9.92
C VAL A 111 3.88 3.03 -11.39
N ASP A 112 4.86 2.72 -12.23
CA ASP A 112 4.88 3.09 -13.65
C ASP A 112 4.56 4.60 -13.86
N ASN A 113 3.38 4.93 -14.40
CA ASN A 113 2.93 6.30 -14.67
C ASN A 113 1.79 6.75 -13.73
N ASP A 114 1.54 6.01 -12.65
CA ASP A 114 0.41 6.22 -11.76
C ASP A 114 0.88 6.15 -10.29
N CYS A 115 -0.02 6.46 -9.35
CA CYS A 115 0.30 6.62 -7.94
C CYS A 115 -0.63 5.79 -7.06
N ALA A 116 -0.05 4.96 -6.20
CA ALA A 116 -0.75 4.42 -5.05
C ALA A 116 -0.83 5.48 -3.94
N GLU A 117 -1.96 5.58 -3.25
CA GLU A 117 -2.10 6.42 -2.05
C GLU A 117 -2.61 5.60 -0.87
N ILE A 118 -1.95 5.78 0.29
CA ILE A 118 -2.32 5.14 1.55
C ILE A 118 -2.54 6.23 2.60
N LYS A 119 -3.78 6.35 3.08
CA LYS A 119 -4.12 7.24 4.18
C LYS A 119 -3.68 6.64 5.52
N VAL A 120 -2.77 7.30 6.22
CA VAL A 120 -2.26 6.84 7.52
C VAL A 120 -2.84 7.70 8.63
N ILE A 121 -3.57 7.06 9.55
CA ILE A 121 -4.21 7.71 10.69
C ILE A 121 -3.54 7.22 11.98
N GLN A 122 -3.30 8.13 12.91
CA GLN A 122 -2.96 7.76 14.28
C GLN A 122 -3.90 8.44 15.27
N HIS A 123 -4.35 7.67 16.26
CA HIS A 123 -5.22 8.13 17.34
C HIS A 123 -4.44 8.79 18.48
#